data_AF-A0A564YV15-F1
#
_entry.id   AF-A0A564YV15-F1
#
_cell.length_a   1.000
_cell.length_b   1.000
_cell.length_c   1.000
_cell.angle_alpha   90.00
_cell.angle_beta   90.00
_cell.angle_gamma   90.00
#
_symmetry.space_group_name_H-M   'P 1'
#
loop_
_entity.id
_entity.type
_entity.pdbx_description
1 polymer ?
#
loop_
_entity_poly.entity_id
_entity_poly.type
_entity_poly.pdbx_seq_one_letter_code
_entity_poly.pdbx_strand_id
1 'polypeptide(L)'
;MELYSINYMHFGAPKLWYSIPPAFARKFEAFAREHFKSEFLACRSFIRHKSILIHPKVLAKAGIPTRRVLQHPGEIMCTFPYGYHAGFNLGVNCAESTNFALERWVEYGKQACICQCWENTVRLDMEPFIRRFQPQHYEAWKRGKITTPHPLSVYEPRMAIENGHSEVSKGFPPQPDCFEDMMNAADLNVRSLFYSNK
;
A
#
# COMPACT_ATOMS: atom_id res chain seq x y z
N MET A 1 -4.46 11.82 -4.30
CA MET A 1 -3.16 12.50 -4.29
C MET A 1 -2.02 11.65 -3.72
N GLU A 2 -2.21 10.39 -3.33
CA GLU A 2 -1.10 9.49 -2.95
C GLU A 2 -0.14 10.02 -1.87
N LEU A 3 -0.65 10.80 -0.92
CA LEU A 3 0.14 11.32 0.21
C LEU A 3 0.58 10.18 1.14
N TYR A 4 1.54 10.50 2.01
CA TYR A 4 1.74 9.70 3.22
C TYR A 4 0.57 9.91 4.17
N SER A 5 0.34 8.98 5.09
CA SER A 5 -0.49 9.23 6.27
C SER A 5 0.17 8.75 7.53
N ILE A 6 -0.19 9.39 8.63
CA ILE A 6 0.17 8.97 9.99
C ILE A 6 -1.13 8.73 10.77
N ASN A 7 -1.17 7.67 11.55
CA ASN A 7 -2.29 7.32 12.42
C ASN A 7 -1.74 6.96 13.81
N TYR A 8 -2.14 7.69 14.84
CA TYR A 8 -1.81 7.41 16.23
C TYR A 8 -3.02 6.83 16.95
N MET A 9 -2.82 5.72 17.67
CA MET A 9 -3.88 5.09 18.46
C MET A 9 -3.84 5.61 19.89
N HIS A 10 -4.80 6.45 20.26
CA HIS A 10 -4.85 7.07 21.59
C HIS A 10 -5.18 6.06 22.69
N PHE A 11 -6.26 5.28 22.52
CA PHE A 11 -6.72 4.31 23.53
C PHE A 11 -7.69 3.27 22.95
N GLY A 12 -8.01 2.25 23.75
CA GLY A 12 -9.07 1.27 23.50
C GLY A 12 -8.58 -0.02 22.83
N ALA A 13 -9.48 -0.69 22.12
CA ALA A 13 -9.16 -1.96 21.45
C ALA A 13 -8.22 -1.76 20.24
N PRO A 14 -7.37 -2.75 19.92
CA PRO A 14 -6.48 -2.69 18.77
C PRO A 14 -7.19 -2.49 17.42
N LYS A 15 -6.45 -2.01 16.41
CA LYS A 15 -6.88 -1.92 15.01
C LYS A 15 -6.02 -2.85 14.16
N LEU A 16 -6.67 -3.70 13.38
CA LEU A 16 -5.98 -4.57 12.44
C LEU A 16 -5.84 -3.88 11.09
N TRP A 17 -4.62 -3.86 10.56
CA TRP A 17 -4.27 -3.31 9.25
C TRP A 17 -3.84 -4.42 8.30
N TYR A 18 -4.27 -4.29 7.06
CA TYR A 18 -3.73 -5.00 5.91
C TYR A 18 -3.11 -3.98 4.97
N SER A 19 -1.93 -4.28 4.44
CA SER A 19 -1.27 -3.44 3.45
C SER A 19 -0.81 -4.26 2.25
N ILE A 20 -0.96 -3.68 1.06
CA ILE A 20 -0.39 -4.22 -0.17
C ILE A 20 0.86 -3.39 -0.45
N PRO A 21 2.02 -4.03 -0.65
CA PRO A 21 3.21 -3.26 -0.93
C PRO A 21 3.12 -2.50 -2.26
N PRO A 22 3.68 -1.29 -2.37
CA PRO A 22 3.50 -0.46 -3.56
C PRO A 22 3.96 -1.11 -4.88
N ALA A 23 4.95 -2.02 -4.84
CA ALA A 23 5.38 -2.78 -6.02
C ALA A 23 4.28 -3.65 -6.63
N PHE A 24 3.28 -4.07 -5.84
CA PHE A 24 2.14 -4.86 -6.29
C PHE A 24 0.89 -4.02 -6.57
N ALA A 25 0.96 -2.69 -6.38
CA ALA A 25 -0.22 -1.83 -6.48
C ALA A 25 -0.86 -1.83 -7.88
N ARG A 26 -0.07 -1.82 -8.96
CA ARG A 26 -0.59 -1.93 -10.33
C ARG A 26 -1.28 -3.28 -10.58
N LYS A 27 -0.74 -4.37 -10.01
CA LYS A 27 -1.36 -5.70 -10.09
C LYS A 27 -2.69 -5.72 -9.34
N PHE A 28 -2.73 -5.08 -8.17
CA PHE A 28 -3.96 -4.90 -7.38
C PHE A 28 -5.01 -4.08 -8.13
N GLU A 29 -4.65 -2.95 -8.73
CA GLU A 29 -5.57 -2.14 -9.54
C GLU A 29 -6.12 -2.91 -10.74
N ALA A 30 -5.27 -3.68 -11.43
CA ALA A 30 -5.70 -4.52 -12.54
C ALA A 30 -6.69 -5.60 -12.08
N PHE A 31 -6.41 -6.25 -10.93
CA PHE A 31 -7.31 -7.20 -10.29
C PHE A 31 -8.65 -6.55 -9.92
N ALA A 32 -8.61 -5.40 -9.24
CA ALA A 32 -9.81 -4.69 -8.80
C ALA A 32 -10.66 -4.24 -9.98
N ARG A 33 -10.05 -3.73 -11.05
CA ARG A 33 -10.76 -3.36 -12.28
C ARG A 33 -11.52 -4.53 -12.89
N GLU A 34 -10.93 -5.72 -12.88
CA GLU A 34 -11.56 -6.91 -13.46
C GLU A 34 -12.71 -7.45 -12.61
N HIS A 35 -12.63 -7.32 -11.28
CA HIS A 35 -13.65 -7.84 -10.36
C HIS A 35 -14.77 -6.84 -10.07
N PHE A 36 -14.50 -5.54 -10.19
CA PHE A 36 -15.44 -4.44 -9.93
C PHE A 36 -15.62 -3.60 -11.20
N LYS A 37 -16.00 -4.26 -12.31
CA LYS A 37 -16.09 -3.63 -13.64
C LYS A 37 -17.12 -2.51 -13.67
N SER A 38 -18.27 -2.69 -13.04
CA SER A 38 -19.34 -1.68 -12.95
C SER A 38 -18.82 -0.39 -12.30
N GLU A 39 -18.13 -0.51 -11.17
CA GLU A 39 -17.57 0.59 -10.41
C GLU A 39 -16.44 1.27 -11.18
N PHE A 40 -15.60 0.50 -11.85
CA PHE A 40 -14.55 1.03 -12.71
C PHE A 40 -15.09 1.82 -13.91
N LEU A 41 -16.15 1.31 -14.56
CA LEU A 41 -16.81 1.99 -15.66
C LEU A 41 -17.47 3.29 -15.20
N ALA A 42 -18.05 3.30 -13.99
CA ALA A 42 -18.59 4.50 -13.37
C ALA A 42 -17.49 5.50 -12.94
N CYS A 43 -16.34 5.01 -12.46
CA CYS A 43 -15.21 5.84 -12.06
C CYS A 43 -13.88 5.10 -12.20
N ARG A 44 -12.97 5.63 -13.02
CA ARG A 44 -11.62 5.05 -13.19
C ARG A 44 -10.78 5.04 -11.90
N SER A 45 -11.15 5.87 -10.92
CA SER A 45 -10.50 5.93 -9.60
C SER A 45 -11.40 5.39 -8.47
N PHE A 46 -12.35 4.48 -8.76
CA PHE A 46 -13.37 4.01 -7.82
C PHE A 46 -12.83 3.45 -6.50
N ILE A 47 -11.61 2.90 -6.48
CA ILE A 47 -10.97 2.41 -5.24
C ILE A 47 -10.86 3.53 -4.19
N ARG A 48 -10.77 4.79 -4.62
CA ARG A 48 -10.76 5.97 -3.74
C ARG A 48 -12.07 6.22 -3.01
N HIS A 49 -13.16 5.60 -3.44
CA HIS A 49 -14.46 5.72 -2.78
C HIS A 49 -14.50 4.94 -1.45
N LYS A 50 -13.48 4.12 -1.17
CA LYS A 50 -13.35 3.32 0.07
C LYS A 50 -14.55 2.42 0.35
N SER A 51 -15.20 1.94 -0.71
CA SER A 51 -16.44 1.14 -0.64
C SER A 51 -16.24 -0.34 -0.96
N ILE A 52 -15.03 -0.76 -1.30
CA ILE A 52 -14.73 -2.17 -1.64
C ILE A 52 -13.97 -2.85 -0.51
N LEU A 53 -14.34 -4.10 -0.23
CA LEU A 53 -13.65 -4.98 0.70
C LEU A 53 -13.24 -6.26 -0.04
N ILE A 54 -11.96 -6.62 0.05
CA ILE A 54 -11.44 -7.82 -0.58
C ILE A 54 -10.70 -8.62 0.49
N HIS A 55 -11.13 -9.87 0.68
CA HIS A 55 -10.53 -10.75 1.67
C HIS A 55 -9.07 -11.09 1.28
N PRO A 56 -8.10 -11.10 2.23
CA PRO A 56 -6.68 -11.37 1.92
C PRO A 56 -6.44 -12.67 1.15
N LYS A 57 -7.18 -13.75 1.47
CA LYS A 57 -7.11 -15.03 0.72
C LYS A 57 -7.48 -14.89 -0.77
N VAL A 58 -8.36 -13.96 -1.13
CA VAL A 58 -8.71 -13.71 -2.54
C VAL A 58 -7.56 -13.02 -3.26
N LEU A 59 -6.94 -12.03 -2.62
CA LEU A 59 -5.73 -11.37 -3.13
C LEU A 59 -4.57 -12.36 -3.26
N ALA A 60 -4.39 -13.24 -2.27
CA ALA A 60 -3.39 -14.30 -2.24
C ALA A 60 -3.49 -15.21 -3.48
N LYS A 61 -4.70 -15.69 -3.78
CA LYS A 61 -4.96 -16.54 -4.95
C LYS A 61 -4.67 -15.84 -6.28
N ALA A 62 -4.78 -14.51 -6.33
CA ALA A 62 -4.38 -13.70 -7.47
C ALA A 62 -2.87 -13.37 -7.50
N GLY A 63 -2.09 -13.90 -6.54
CA GLY A 63 -0.67 -13.58 -6.36
C GLY A 63 -0.43 -12.11 -6.00
N ILE A 64 -1.38 -11.46 -5.33
CA ILE A 64 -1.24 -10.12 -4.76
C ILE A 64 -1.03 -10.29 -3.26
N PRO A 65 0.16 -9.98 -2.77
CA PRO A 65 0.50 -10.37 -1.42
C PRO A 65 0.18 -9.23 -0.43
N THR A 66 -0.18 -9.59 0.80
CA THR A 66 -0.63 -8.63 1.83
C THR A 66 0.22 -8.76 3.10
N ARG A 67 0.47 -7.67 3.82
CA ARG A 67 1.03 -7.71 5.17
C ARG A 67 -0.05 -7.36 6.18
N ARG A 68 -0.09 -8.10 7.28
CA ARG A 68 -1.02 -7.86 8.40
C ARG A 68 -0.27 -7.30 9.61
N VAL A 69 -0.77 -6.20 10.16
CA VAL A 69 -0.21 -5.54 11.35
C VAL A 69 -1.34 -5.26 12.34
N LEU A 70 -1.14 -5.62 13.60
CA LEU A 70 -2.05 -5.25 14.69
C LEU A 70 -1.47 -4.03 15.39
N GLN A 71 -2.20 -2.92 15.36
CA GLN A 71 -1.82 -1.67 16.03
C GLN A 71 -2.49 -1.60 17.39
N HIS A 72 -1.71 -1.41 18.43
CA HIS A 72 -2.12 -1.25 19.83
C HIS A 72 -2.14 0.23 20.26
N PRO A 73 -2.82 0.57 21.37
CA PRO A 73 -2.76 1.91 21.95
C PRO A 73 -1.33 2.38 22.22
N GLY A 74 -1.05 3.65 21.94
CA GLY A 74 0.29 4.24 22.01
C GLY A 74 1.14 4.06 20.76
N GLU A 75 0.67 3.30 19.76
CA GLU A 75 1.44 3.03 18.54
C GLU A 75 1.05 3.94 17.37
N ILE A 76 2.04 4.18 16.50
CA ILE A 76 1.90 4.93 15.26
C ILE A 76 1.96 3.98 14.07
N MET A 77 0.99 4.10 13.17
CA MET A 77 1.01 3.50 11.84
C MET A 77 1.25 4.58 10.79
N CYS A 78 2.28 4.40 9.96
CA CYS A 78 2.57 5.25 8.81
C CYS A 78 2.25 4.52 7.50
N THR A 79 1.49 5.16 6.61
CA THR A 79 1.28 4.67 5.25
C THR A 79 2.07 5.50 4.26
N PHE A 80 2.60 4.83 3.23
CA PHE A 80 3.47 5.42 2.23
C PHE A 80 2.69 5.70 0.93
N PRO A 81 3.16 6.63 0.08
CA PRO A 81 2.56 6.91 -1.22
C PRO A 81 2.32 5.65 -2.03
N TYR A 82 1.11 5.53 -2.59
CA TYR A 82 0.69 4.39 -3.40
C TYR A 82 0.68 3.03 -2.65
N GLY A 83 0.75 3.06 -1.31
CA GLY A 83 0.58 1.90 -0.45
C GLY A 83 -0.90 1.68 -0.12
N TYR A 84 -1.53 0.74 -0.83
CA TYR A 84 -2.91 0.36 -0.54
C TYR A 84 -3.01 -0.29 0.83
N HIS A 85 -4.03 0.09 1.59
CA HIS A 85 -4.29 -0.45 2.91
C HIS A 85 -5.79 -0.55 3.19
N ALA A 86 -6.15 -1.49 4.05
CA ALA A 86 -7.49 -1.71 4.57
C ALA A 86 -7.38 -2.17 6.02
N GLY A 87 -8.48 -2.21 6.75
CA GLY A 87 -8.43 -2.64 8.15
C GLY A 87 -9.77 -2.55 8.83
N PHE A 88 -9.80 -3.00 10.08
CA PHE A 88 -10.97 -2.91 10.95
C PHE A 88 -10.56 -2.82 12.41
N ASN A 89 -11.43 -2.26 13.25
CA ASN A 89 -11.23 -2.19 14.69
C ASN A 89 -11.68 -3.48 15.36
N LEU A 90 -10.96 -3.93 16.38
CA LEU A 90 -11.33 -5.11 17.18
C LEU A 90 -12.29 -4.78 18.34
N GLY A 91 -12.66 -3.51 18.49
CA GLY A 91 -13.57 -3.01 19.52
C GLY A 91 -13.59 -1.49 19.54
N VAL A 92 -14.16 -0.91 20.61
CA VAL A 92 -14.20 0.54 20.81
C VAL A 92 -12.78 1.06 21.00
N ASN A 93 -12.40 2.05 20.19
CA ASN A 93 -11.10 2.72 20.27
C ASN A 93 -11.17 4.17 19.80
N CYS A 94 -10.09 4.90 20.03
CA CYS A 94 -9.88 6.25 19.50
C CYS A 94 -8.52 6.32 18.81
N ALA A 95 -8.52 6.83 17.58
CA ALA A 95 -7.30 7.06 16.81
C ALA A 95 -7.41 8.39 16.08
N GLU A 96 -6.29 9.08 15.93
CA GLU A 96 -6.16 10.33 15.22
C GLU A 96 -5.26 10.14 14.00
N SER A 97 -5.54 10.87 12.91
CA SER A 97 -4.73 10.75 11.70
C SER A 97 -4.71 12.01 10.87
N THR A 98 -3.60 12.20 10.15
CA THR A 98 -3.47 13.23 9.11
C THR A 98 -2.61 12.72 7.95
N ASN A 99 -2.68 13.44 6.83
CA ASN A 99 -1.79 13.22 5.70
C ASN A 99 -0.60 14.17 5.77
N PHE A 100 0.54 13.73 5.24
CA PHE A 100 1.74 14.55 5.12
C PHE A 100 2.48 14.25 3.81
N ALA A 101 3.44 15.11 3.47
CA ALA A 101 4.23 15.00 2.26
C ALA A 101 5.73 15.11 2.58
N LEU A 102 6.53 14.39 1.80
CA LEU A 102 7.99 14.54 1.71
C LEU A 102 8.35 14.84 0.26
N GLU A 103 9.57 15.30 -0.05
CA GLU A 103 9.95 15.64 -1.44
C GLU A 103 9.67 14.51 -2.44
N ARG A 104 9.89 13.25 -2.02
CA ARG A 104 9.60 12.05 -2.83
C ARG A 104 8.13 11.95 -3.28
N TRP A 105 7.19 12.54 -2.54
CA TRP A 105 5.77 12.52 -2.87
C TRP A 105 5.45 13.33 -4.15
N VAL A 106 6.22 14.35 -4.49
CA VAL A 106 5.89 15.26 -5.61
C VAL A 106 5.66 14.49 -6.92
N GLU A 107 6.46 13.46 -7.18
CA GLU A 107 6.28 12.60 -8.36
C GLU A 107 5.01 11.75 -8.32
N TYR A 108 4.60 11.27 -7.16
CA TYR A 108 3.32 10.59 -7.00
C TYR A 108 2.15 11.57 -7.19
N GLY A 109 2.24 12.77 -6.63
CA GLY A 109 1.22 13.81 -6.74
C GLY A 109 0.98 14.25 -8.19
N LYS A 110 2.05 14.46 -8.98
CA LYS A 110 1.99 14.81 -10.41
C LYS A 110 1.22 13.77 -11.25
N GLN A 111 1.28 12.51 -10.84
CA GLN A 111 0.77 11.37 -11.61
C GLN A 111 -0.45 10.70 -10.97
N ALA A 112 -1.00 11.28 -9.89
CA ALA A 112 -2.11 10.70 -9.16
C ALA A 112 -3.40 10.76 -10.01
N CYS A 113 -4.05 9.62 -10.22
CA CYS A 113 -5.40 9.59 -10.77
C CYS A 113 -6.41 10.12 -9.74
N ILE A 114 -7.34 10.98 -10.12
CA ILE A 114 -8.33 11.59 -9.21
C ILE A 114 -9.74 11.10 -9.63
N CYS A 115 -10.67 10.88 -8.69
CA CYS A 115 -12.08 10.66 -9.08
C CYS A 115 -12.62 11.95 -9.70
N GLN A 116 -13.29 11.78 -10.84
CA GLN A 116 -14.02 12.85 -11.53
C GLN A 116 -15.53 12.74 -11.33
N CYS A 117 -15.95 11.69 -10.63
CA CYS A 117 -17.31 11.31 -10.32
C CYS A 117 -18.00 12.17 -9.25
N TRP A 118 -17.22 12.94 -8.48
CA TRP A 118 -17.72 13.78 -7.40
C TRP A 118 -16.88 15.05 -7.27
N GLU A 119 -17.57 16.19 -7.09
CA GLU A 119 -16.95 17.52 -7.02
C GLU A 119 -16.12 17.73 -5.75
N ASN A 120 -16.57 17.20 -4.61
CA ASN A 120 -15.90 17.38 -3.30
C ASN A 120 -14.73 16.41 -3.06
N THR A 121 -14.02 16.05 -4.13
CA THR A 121 -12.81 15.23 -4.03
C THR A 121 -11.59 16.09 -3.71
N VAL A 122 -10.67 15.57 -2.88
CA VAL A 122 -9.42 16.27 -2.57
C VAL A 122 -8.56 16.39 -3.83
N ARG A 123 -8.29 17.63 -4.23
CA ARG A 123 -7.40 18.00 -5.33
C ARG A 123 -6.37 18.97 -4.78
N LEU A 124 -5.10 18.72 -5.10
CA LEU A 124 -4.02 19.63 -4.75
C LEU A 124 -3.43 20.19 -6.04
N ASP A 125 -3.26 21.50 -6.08
CA ASP A 125 -2.45 22.12 -7.11
C ASP A 125 -0.98 21.70 -6.90
N MET A 126 -0.42 21.02 -7.89
CA MET A 126 0.94 20.52 -7.84
C MET A 126 1.98 21.61 -8.20
N GLU A 127 1.55 22.72 -8.80
CA GLU A 127 2.46 23.77 -9.29
C GLU A 127 3.38 24.34 -8.19
N PRO A 128 2.90 24.72 -6.99
CA PRO A 128 3.76 25.25 -5.93
C PRO A 128 4.88 24.28 -5.53
N PHE A 129 4.57 22.98 -5.48
CA PHE A 129 5.53 21.94 -5.13
C PHE A 129 6.58 21.74 -6.22
N ILE A 130 6.17 21.74 -7.48
CA ILE A 130 7.09 21.57 -8.62
C ILE A 130 8.02 22.76 -8.74
N ARG A 131 7.51 23.99 -8.60
CA ARG A 131 8.33 25.21 -8.61
C ARG A 131 9.37 25.21 -7.49
N ARG A 132 9.01 24.72 -6.31
CA ARG A 132 9.89 24.73 -5.13
C ARG A 132 10.93 23.62 -5.12
N PHE A 133 10.54 22.39 -5.49
CA PHE A 133 11.35 21.18 -5.32
C PHE A 133 11.90 20.62 -6.63
N GLN A 134 11.36 21.01 -7.79
CA GLN A 134 11.76 20.52 -9.10
C GLN A 134 11.78 21.64 -10.17
N PRO A 135 12.40 22.81 -9.91
CA PRO A 135 12.36 23.95 -10.82
C PRO A 135 12.90 23.60 -12.23
N GLN A 136 13.88 22.70 -12.32
CA GLN A 136 14.45 22.22 -13.58
C GLN A 136 13.43 21.50 -14.48
N HIS A 137 12.34 20.99 -13.91
CA HIS A 137 11.29 20.26 -14.64
C HIS A 137 10.02 21.09 -14.86
N TYR A 138 9.89 22.26 -14.22
CA TYR A 138 8.65 23.05 -14.20
C TYR A 138 8.14 23.42 -15.61
N GLU A 139 9.01 24.00 -16.45
CA GLU A 139 8.65 24.43 -17.80
C GLU A 139 8.22 23.24 -18.70
N ALA A 140 8.91 22.11 -18.58
CA ALA A 140 8.57 20.91 -19.33
C ALA A 140 7.24 20.29 -18.83
N TRP A 141 7.03 20.26 -17.52
CA TRP A 141 5.79 19.78 -16.90
C TRP A 141 4.59 20.65 -17.29
N LYS A 142 4.74 21.98 -17.31
CA LYS A 142 3.68 22.93 -17.71
C LYS A 142 3.24 22.74 -19.16
N ARG A 143 4.15 22.26 -20.02
CA ARG A 143 3.86 21.84 -21.40
C ARG A 143 3.28 20.43 -21.52
N GLY A 144 2.94 19.77 -20.41
CA GLY A 144 2.38 18.43 -20.38
C GLY A 144 3.39 17.30 -20.65
N LYS A 145 4.70 17.59 -20.61
CA LYS A 145 5.73 16.55 -20.81
C LYS A 145 5.97 15.79 -19.51
N ILE A 146 6.00 14.45 -19.59
CA ILE A 146 6.47 13.60 -18.50
C ILE A 146 7.98 13.76 -18.40
N THR A 147 8.45 14.40 -17.34
CA THR A 147 9.87 14.70 -17.12
C THR A 147 10.61 13.60 -16.39
N THR A 148 9.87 12.75 -15.69
CA THR A 148 10.38 11.84 -14.66
C THR A 148 9.47 10.60 -14.63
N PRO A 149 10.04 9.39 -14.53
CA PRO A 149 9.24 8.17 -14.49
C PRO A 149 8.47 8.07 -13.16
N HIS A 150 7.34 7.36 -13.16
CA HIS A 150 6.57 7.11 -11.92
C HIS A 150 7.47 6.43 -10.88
N PRO A 151 7.47 6.81 -9.60
CA PRO A 151 8.39 6.23 -8.62
C PRO A 151 8.29 4.71 -8.49
N LEU A 152 7.10 4.11 -8.69
CA LEU A 152 6.96 2.65 -8.72
C LEU A 152 7.69 1.93 -9.87
N SER A 153 8.04 2.64 -10.93
CA SER A 153 8.86 2.06 -12.00
C SER A 153 10.35 2.00 -11.66
N VAL A 154 10.76 2.67 -10.58
CA VAL A 154 12.15 2.76 -10.12
C VAL A 154 12.50 1.61 -9.16
N TYR A 155 11.51 0.94 -8.55
CA TYR A 155 11.74 -0.16 -7.61
C TYR A 155 11.45 -1.51 -8.26
N GLU A 156 12.31 -2.49 -7.99
CA GLU A 156 12.06 -3.89 -8.27
C GLU A 156 11.85 -4.63 -6.94
N PRO A 157 10.77 -5.42 -6.79
CA PRO A 157 10.62 -6.28 -5.62
C PRO A 157 11.70 -7.36 -5.66
N ARG A 158 12.58 -7.40 -4.67
CA ARG A 158 13.52 -8.50 -4.45
C ARG A 158 13.06 -9.33 -3.25
N MET A 159 12.90 -10.64 -3.44
CA MET A 159 12.81 -11.59 -2.34
C MET A 159 14.23 -12.10 -2.07
N ALA A 160 14.74 -11.91 -0.85
CA ALA A 160 15.97 -12.58 -0.47
C ALA A 160 15.72 -14.09 -0.46
N ILE A 161 16.44 -14.83 -1.28
CA ILE A 161 16.57 -16.28 -1.12
C ILE A 161 17.59 -16.45 0.01
N GLU A 162 17.16 -16.97 1.17
CA GLU A 162 18.09 -17.44 2.18
C GLU A 162 18.87 -18.63 1.57
N ASN A 163 20.11 -18.37 1.15
CA ASN A 163 21.02 -19.39 0.67
C ASN A 163 21.30 -20.37 1.81
N GLY A 164 21.07 -21.66 1.53
CA GLY A 164 21.01 -22.71 2.53
C GLY A 164 22.29 -22.91 3.34
N HIS A 165 22.08 -23.14 4.64
CA HIS A 165 22.89 -24.06 5.42
C HIS A 165 21.95 -25.07 6.07
N SER A 166 22.03 -26.30 5.58
CA SER A 166 21.46 -27.48 6.21
C SER A 166 22.26 -27.81 7.47
N GLU A 167 21.76 -27.43 8.64
CA GLU A 167 22.07 -28.15 9.88
C GLU A 167 20.76 -28.65 10.49
N VAL A 168 20.59 -29.97 10.38
CA VAL A 168 19.53 -30.72 11.05
C VAL A 168 19.86 -30.74 12.53
N SER A 169 19.34 -29.79 13.31
CA SER A 169 19.25 -29.94 14.75
C SER A 169 18.14 -30.95 15.07
N LYS A 170 18.53 -32.17 15.41
CA LYS A 170 17.64 -33.24 15.85
C LYS A 170 16.84 -32.82 17.09
N GLY A 171 15.51 -32.83 16.96
CA GLY A 171 14.60 -33.42 17.93
C GLY A 171 14.05 -32.54 19.07
N PHE A 172 12.81 -32.08 18.91
CA PHE A 172 11.72 -32.42 19.84
C PHE A 172 10.52 -32.88 18.98
N PRO A 173 9.79 -33.95 19.36
CA PRO A 173 8.73 -34.48 18.52
C PRO A 173 7.56 -33.48 18.44
N PRO A 174 6.97 -33.27 17.25
CA PRO A 174 5.82 -32.39 17.11
C PRO A 174 4.61 -33.01 17.80
N GLN A 175 3.92 -32.22 18.63
CA GLN A 175 2.53 -32.53 18.97
C GLN A 175 1.68 -32.39 17.70
N PRO A 176 0.80 -33.35 17.41
CA PRO A 176 -0.08 -33.26 16.26
C PRO A 176 -1.16 -32.25 16.61
N ASP A 177 -1.12 -31.09 15.96
CA ASP A 177 -2.26 -30.43 15.32
C ASP A 177 -1.87 -29.01 14.84
N CYS A 178 -2.29 -28.68 13.61
CA CYS A 178 -2.32 -27.36 12.93
C CYS A 178 -1.25 -26.98 11.88
N PHE A 179 -0.32 -27.85 11.46
CA PHE A 179 0.77 -27.43 10.54
C PHE A 179 0.54 -27.60 9.03
N GLU A 180 -0.60 -28.12 8.57
CA GLU A 180 -0.87 -28.31 7.12
C GLU A 180 -1.61 -27.14 6.42
N ASP A 181 -2.02 -26.09 7.14
CA ASP A 181 -2.79 -24.96 6.58
C ASP A 181 -1.93 -23.72 6.19
N MET A 182 -0.60 -23.79 6.27
CA MET A 182 0.28 -22.61 6.11
C MET A 182 0.72 -22.29 4.68
N MET A 183 0.44 -23.12 3.67
CA MET A 183 0.84 -22.85 2.27
C MET A 183 -0.15 -21.98 1.46
N ASN A 184 -1.25 -21.48 2.06
CA ASN A 184 -2.30 -20.70 1.37
C ASN A 184 -2.56 -19.29 1.93
N ALA A 185 -1.69 -18.77 2.81
CA ALA A 185 -1.81 -17.42 3.32
C ALA A 185 -0.80 -16.50 2.63
N ALA A 186 -1.25 -15.55 1.80
CA ALA A 186 -0.40 -14.43 1.37
C ALA A 186 -0.23 -13.41 2.50
N ASP A 187 0.22 -13.89 3.66
CA ASP A 187 0.72 -13.07 4.74
C ASP A 187 2.23 -12.89 4.53
N LEU A 188 2.63 -11.76 3.95
CA LEU A 188 4.02 -11.34 3.75
C LEU A 188 4.72 -10.91 5.05
N ASN A 189 4.26 -11.42 6.19
CA ASN A 189 5.04 -11.42 7.42
C ASN A 189 6.30 -12.33 7.32
N VAL A 190 6.70 -12.70 6.10
CA VAL A 190 7.98 -13.31 5.76
C VAL A 190 9.09 -12.32 6.13
N ARG A 191 9.97 -12.75 7.05
CA ARG A 191 11.24 -12.07 7.34
C ARG A 191 12.02 -11.98 6.02
N SER A 192 12.63 -10.83 5.72
CA SER A 192 13.51 -10.62 4.55
C SER A 192 12.89 -10.14 3.21
N LEU A 193 11.63 -9.70 3.15
CA LEU A 193 11.13 -8.91 1.99
C LEU A 193 11.44 -7.41 2.18
N PHE A 194 12.38 -6.90 1.37
CA PHE A 194 12.80 -5.49 1.33
C PHE A 194 12.83 -4.96 -0.12
N TYR A 195 12.69 -3.64 -0.26
CA TYR A 195 12.77 -2.95 -1.56
C TYR A 195 14.17 -2.36 -1.72
N SER A 196 14.85 -2.66 -2.83
CA SER A 196 16.06 -1.97 -3.23
C SER A 196 15.79 -1.05 -4.41
N ASN A 197 16.59 0.02 -4.53
CA ASN A 197 16.65 0.78 -5.78
C ASN A 197 17.13 -0.17 -6.90
N LYS A 198 16.66 0.06 -8.14
CA LYS A 198 17.27 -0.55 -9.33
C LYS A 198 18.70 -0.05 -9.51
#